data_AF-A0A933ZMJ0-F1
#
_entry.id   AF-A0A933ZMJ0-F1
#
_cell.length_a   1.000
_cell.length_b   1.000
_cell.length_c   1.000
_cell.angle_alpha   90.00
_cell.angle_beta   90.00
_cell.angle_gamma   90.00
#
_symmetry.space_group_name_H-M   'P 1'
#
loop_
_entity.id
_entity.type
_entity.pdbx_description
1 polymer ?
#
loop_
_entity_poly.entity_id
_entity_poly.type
_entity_poly.pdbx_seq_one_letter_code
_entity_poly.pdbx_strand_id
1 'polypeptide(L)'
;MTHSVEPSGPKLALDAFLAAAERGDYEACWRLLASPLRERYTPARLGEDFAAVRGSAQDKLARARLASAVAPKVEEGRAEFPVSERASVKLTHEADGWKIASLE
;
A
#
# COMPACT_ATOMS: atom_id res chain seq x y z
N MET A 1 -20.02 17.35 -11.74
CA MET A 1 -19.08 17.65 -10.63
C MET A 1 -18.16 16.46 -10.51
N THR A 2 -16.89 16.63 -10.91
CA THR A 2 -15.86 15.60 -10.87
C THR A 2 -15.47 15.37 -9.41
N HIS A 3 -16.01 14.31 -8.79
CA HIS A 3 -15.50 13.85 -7.50
C HIS A 3 -14.12 13.24 -7.75
N SER A 4 -13.06 13.95 -7.35
CA SER A 4 -11.78 13.31 -7.06
C SER A 4 -12.06 12.22 -6.03
N VAL A 5 -11.98 10.96 -6.45
CA VAL A 5 -12.18 9.84 -5.54
C VAL A 5 -10.90 9.70 -4.71
N GLU A 6 -10.82 10.49 -3.64
CA GLU A 6 -9.95 10.19 -2.51
C GLU A 6 -10.30 8.78 -2.01
N PRO A 7 -9.34 7.92 -1.65
CA PRO A 7 -9.66 6.59 -1.20
C PRO A 7 -10.39 6.65 0.15
N SER A 8 -11.72 6.69 0.14
CA SER A 8 -12.57 6.88 1.33
C SER A 8 -12.53 5.70 2.32
N GLY A 9 -11.70 4.68 2.06
CA GLY A 9 -11.46 3.55 2.95
C GLY A 9 -10.12 2.86 2.70
N PRO A 10 -9.65 2.06 3.67
CA PRO A 10 -8.33 1.43 3.62
C PRO A 10 -8.17 0.48 2.42
N LYS A 11 -9.26 -0.14 1.97
CA LYS A 11 -9.22 -1.04 0.80
C LYS A 11 -8.88 -0.27 -0.48
N LEU A 12 -9.47 0.90 -0.66
CA LEU A 12 -9.30 1.70 -1.86
C LEU A 12 -7.87 2.28 -1.95
N ALA A 13 -7.26 2.61 -0.80
CA ALA A 13 -5.86 3.01 -0.73
C ALA A 13 -4.91 1.86 -1.08
N LEU A 14 -5.20 0.65 -0.60
CA LEU A 14 -4.44 -0.55 -0.95
C LEU A 14 -4.57 -0.88 -2.45
N ASP A 15 -5.79 -0.87 -2.99
CA ASP A 15 -6.01 -1.13 -4.42
C ASP A 15 -5.33 -0.06 -5.30
N ALA A 16 -5.34 1.21 -4.90
CA ALA A 16 -4.63 2.28 -5.60
C ALA A 16 -3.09 2.08 -5.58
N PHE A 17 -2.54 1.63 -4.45
CA PHE A 17 -1.11 1.32 -4.34
C PHE A 17 -0.72 0.16 -5.26
N LEU A 18 -1.53 -0.91 -5.28
CA LEU A 18 -1.30 -2.06 -6.15
C LEU A 18 -1.37 -1.67 -7.63
N ALA A 19 -2.38 -0.90 -8.03
CA ALA A 19 -2.53 -0.43 -9.41
C ALA A 19 -1.38 0.48 -9.84
N ALA A 20 -0.87 1.33 -8.94
CA ALA A 20 0.31 2.15 -9.20
C ALA A 20 1.57 1.29 -9.38
N ALA A 21 1.76 0.27 -8.53
CA ALA A 21 2.89 -0.64 -8.63
C ALA A 21 2.87 -1.47 -9.92
N GLU A 22 1.70 -1.97 -10.33
CA GLU A 22 1.52 -2.70 -11.60
C GLU A 22 1.84 -1.83 -12.82
N ARG A 23 1.55 -0.52 -12.74
CA ARG A 23 1.87 0.46 -13.79
C ARG A 23 3.34 0.94 -13.77
N GLY A 24 4.12 0.57 -12.75
CA GLY A 24 5.48 1.09 -12.54
C GLY A 24 5.50 2.57 -12.11
N ASP A 25 4.40 3.07 -11.56
CA ASP A 25 4.24 4.46 -11.12
C ASP A 25 4.71 4.61 -9.66
N TYR A 26 6.03 4.55 -9.47
CA TYR A 26 6.63 4.54 -8.14
C TYR A 26 6.45 5.85 -7.37
N GLU A 27 6.20 6.96 -8.08
CA GLU A 27 5.85 8.23 -7.45
C GLU A 27 4.46 8.17 -6.80
N ALA A 28 3.47 7.58 -7.49
CA ALA A 28 2.16 7.33 -6.91
C ALA A 28 2.23 6.35 -5.74
N CYS A 29 3.02 5.26 -5.86
CA CYS A 29 3.26 4.34 -4.74
C CYS A 29 3.86 5.07 -3.53
N TRP A 30 4.88 5.90 -3.75
CA TRP A 30 5.53 6.66 -2.68
C TRP A 30 4.56 7.61 -1.96
N ARG A 31 3.69 8.31 -2.69
CA ARG A 31 2.66 9.19 -2.08
C ARG A 31 1.60 8.45 -1.23
N LEU A 32 1.41 7.17 -1.50
CA LEU A 32 0.50 6.29 -0.75
C LEU A 32 1.19 5.61 0.44
N LEU A 33 2.50 5.76 0.62
CA LEU A 33 3.19 5.30 1.83
C LEU A 33 2.97 6.25 3.01
N ALA A 34 2.96 5.69 4.21
CA ALA A 34 2.94 6.44 5.45
C ALA A 34 4.18 7.32 5.57
N SER A 35 4.04 8.45 6.26
CA SER A 35 5.10 9.46 6.42
C SER A 35 6.46 8.87 6.85
N PRO A 36 6.54 7.96 7.85
CA PRO A 36 7.82 7.36 8.26
C PRO A 36 8.52 6.55 7.16
N LEU A 37 7.75 5.95 6.24
CA LEU A 37 8.32 5.24 5.09
C LEU A 37 8.72 6.22 3.99
N ARG A 38 7.96 7.29 3.76
CA ARG A 38 8.32 8.35 2.79
C ARG A 38 9.58 9.09 3.18
N GLU A 39 9.85 9.25 4.47
CA GLU A 39 11.11 9.82 4.98
C GLU A 39 12.31 8.90 4.75
N ARG A 40 12.09 7.58 4.71
CA ARG A 40 13.13 6.56 4.56
C ARG A 40 13.40 6.15 3.12
N TYR A 41 12.42 6.32 2.23
CA TYR A 41 12.48 5.89 0.84
C TYR A 41 12.27 7.07 -0.11
N THR A 42 12.98 7.06 -1.22
CA THR A 42 12.67 7.91 -2.39
C THR A 42 11.91 7.09 -3.43
N PRO A 43 11.12 7.72 -4.33
CA PRO A 43 10.48 7.01 -5.43
C PRO A 43 11.47 6.21 -6.29
N ALA A 44 12.67 6.76 -6.51
CA ALA A 44 13.75 6.07 -7.23
C ALA A 44 14.20 4.80 -6.49
N ARG A 45 14.43 4.90 -5.18
CA ARG A 45 14.83 3.75 -4.35
C ARG A 45 13.75 2.67 -4.28
N LEU A 46 12.49 3.09 -4.31
CA LEU A 46 11.34 2.20 -4.34
C LEU A 46 11.29 1.42 -5.67
N GLY A 47 11.51 2.12 -6.79
CA GLY A 47 11.65 1.46 -8.10
C GLY A 47 12.83 0.48 -8.17
N GLU A 48 13.98 0.85 -7.58
CA GLU A 48 15.13 -0.04 -7.46
C GLU A 48 14.81 -1.29 -6.63
N ASP A 49 14.09 -1.16 -5.51
CA ASP A 49 13.72 -2.30 -4.65
C ASP A 49 12.73 -3.24 -5.37
N PHE A 50 11.73 -2.67 -6.06
CA PHE A 50 10.82 -3.44 -6.90
C PHE A 50 11.53 -4.17 -8.05
N ALA A 51 12.58 -3.57 -8.62
CA ALA A 51 13.38 -4.17 -9.68
C ALA A 51 14.38 -5.22 -9.17
N ALA A 52 15.06 -4.95 -8.06
CA ALA A 52 16.07 -5.81 -7.44
C ALA A 52 15.46 -7.04 -6.78
N VAL A 53 14.26 -6.90 -6.23
CA VAL A 53 13.53 -7.95 -5.51
C VAL A 53 12.45 -8.55 -6.41
N ARG A 54 12.64 -8.53 -7.75
CA ARG A 54 11.63 -8.88 -8.78
C ARG A 54 10.77 -10.10 -8.44
N GLY A 55 11.33 -11.13 -7.80
CA GLY A 55 10.57 -12.26 -7.25
C GLY A 55 9.78 -11.93 -5.98
N SER A 56 10.43 -11.47 -4.90
CA SER A 56 9.78 -11.27 -3.60
C SER A 56 8.88 -10.02 -3.54
N ALA A 57 9.13 -8.98 -4.33
CA ALA A 57 8.23 -7.82 -4.44
C ALA A 57 6.95 -8.16 -5.19
N GLN A 58 7.03 -8.91 -6.30
CA GLN A 58 5.85 -9.40 -7.02
C GLN A 58 5.04 -10.38 -6.18
N ASP A 59 5.70 -11.28 -5.42
CA ASP A 59 5.02 -12.18 -4.49
C ASP A 59 4.28 -11.40 -3.39
N LYS A 60 4.92 -10.36 -2.82
CA LYS A 60 4.30 -9.46 -1.83
C LYS A 60 3.10 -8.70 -2.42
N LEU A 61 3.17 -8.22 -3.66
CA LEU A 61 2.04 -7.58 -4.33
C LEU A 61 0.89 -8.56 -4.57
N ALA A 62 1.18 -9.77 -5.08
CA ALA A 62 0.16 -10.79 -5.32
C ALA A 62 -0.54 -11.18 -4.01
N ARG A 63 0.24 -11.32 -2.94
CA ARG A 63 -0.24 -11.56 -1.58
C ARG A 63 -1.09 -10.41 -1.03
N ALA A 64 -0.65 -9.17 -1.17
CA ALA A 64 -1.42 -7.99 -0.78
C ALA A 64 -2.74 -7.88 -1.58
N ARG A 65 -2.76 -8.30 -2.84
CA ARG A 65 -3.97 -8.36 -3.67
C ARG A 65 -4.95 -9.42 -3.17
N LEU A 66 -4.46 -10.60 -2.78
CA LEU A 66 -5.29 -11.63 -2.15
C LEU A 66 -5.86 -11.13 -0.81
N ALA A 67 -5.05 -10.41 -0.02
CA ALA A 67 -5.47 -9.82 1.24
C ALA A 67 -6.52 -8.71 1.05
N SER A 68 -6.46 -7.93 -0.04
CA SER A 68 -7.45 -6.88 -0.33
C SER A 68 -8.84 -7.42 -0.66
N ALA A 69 -8.97 -8.74 -0.93
CA ALA A 69 -10.25 -9.43 -1.06
C ALA A 69 -10.89 -9.79 0.29
N VAL A 70 -10.11 -9.75 1.38
CA VAL A 70 -10.59 -10.01 2.75
C VAL A 70 -10.94 -8.67 3.41
N ALA A 71 -11.98 -8.66 4.24
CA ALA A 71 -12.33 -7.48 5.02
C ALA A 71 -11.18 -7.12 5.99
N PRO A 72 -10.69 -5.87 5.99
CA PRO A 72 -9.66 -5.46 6.92
C PRO A 72 -10.20 -5.42 8.34
N LYS A 73 -9.33 -5.69 9.31
CA LYS A 73 -9.57 -5.30 10.70
C LYS A 73 -9.27 -3.82 10.82
N VAL A 74 -10.28 -3.02 11.17
CA VAL A 74 -10.13 -1.57 11.31
C VAL A 74 -10.24 -1.21 12.79
N GLU A 75 -9.21 -0.56 13.31
CA GLU A 75 -9.15 -0.09 14.71
C GLU A 75 -8.63 1.35 14.70
N GLU A 76 -9.38 2.27 15.29
CA GLU A 76 -9.07 3.70 15.50
C GLU A 76 -7.91 4.26 14.63
N GLY A 77 -8.21 4.54 13.36
CA GLY A 77 -7.24 5.14 12.42
C GLY A 77 -6.19 4.18 11.86
N ARG A 78 -6.33 2.87 12.05
CA ARG A 78 -5.48 1.81 11.51
C ARG A 78 -6.33 0.75 10.82
N ALA A 79 -5.77 0.13 9.80
CA ALA A 79 -6.38 -1.00 9.14
C ALA A 79 -5.34 -2.08 8.88
N GLU A 80 -5.71 -3.33 9.13
CA GLU A 80 -4.87 -4.49 8.86
C GLU A 80 -5.58 -5.44 7.91
N PHE A 81 -4.93 -5.73 6.79
CA PHE A 81 -5.34 -6.76 5.84
C PHE A 81 -4.51 -8.01 6.10
N PRO A 82 -5.10 -9.11 6.59
CA PRO A 82 -4.37 -10.35 6.77
C PRO A 82 -4.00 -10.94 5.40
N VAL A 83 -2.72 -11.20 5.20
CA VAL A 83 -2.18 -11.85 4.00
C VAL A 83 -2.01 -13.35 4.25
N SER A 84 -1.48 -13.70 5.41
CA SER A 84 -1.33 -15.07 5.91
C SER A 84 -1.27 -15.05 7.44
N GLU A 85 -1.08 -16.21 8.08
CA GLU A 85 -0.89 -16.27 9.55
C GLU A 85 0.35 -15.51 10.04
N ARG A 86 1.30 -15.18 9.16
CA ARG A 86 2.56 -14.49 9.50
C ARG A 86 2.78 -13.19 8.74
N ALA A 87 1.82 -12.77 7.92
CA ALA A 87 1.96 -11.65 6.99
C ALA A 87 0.69 -10.79 7.03
N SER A 88 0.85 -9.48 7.14
CA SER A 88 -0.26 -8.53 7.08
C SER A 88 0.15 -7.21 6.44
N VAL A 89 -0.77 -6.62 5.67
CA VAL A 89 -0.63 -5.27 5.15
C VAL A 89 -1.27 -4.31 6.14
N LYS A 90 -0.47 -3.36 6.64
CA LYS A 90 -0.91 -2.39 7.64
C LYS A 90 -1.06 -1.03 7.00
N LEU A 91 -2.17 -0.36 7.28
CA LEU A 91 -2.45 0.99 6.86
C LEU A 91 -2.73 1.86 8.08
N THR A 92 -2.37 3.13 7.96
CA THR A 92 -2.68 4.16 8.94
C THR A 92 -3.41 5.30 8.26
N HIS A 93 -4.36 5.91 8.94
CA HIS A 93 -5.05 7.10 8.48
C HIS A 93 -4.21 8.32 8.87
N GLU A 94 -3.75 9.07 7.87
CA GLU A 94 -3.07 10.36 8.06
C GLU A 94 -4.02 11.51 7.65
N ALA A 95 -3.59 12.75 7.82
CA ALA A 95 -4.40 13.93 7.47
C ALA A 95 -4.84 13.97 6.00
N ASP A 96 -4.07 13.33 5.11
CA ASP A 96 -4.29 13.21 3.67
C ASP A 96 -4.91 11.85 3.27
N GLY A 97 -5.52 11.14 4.24
CA GLY A 97 -6.20 9.86 4.04
C GLY A 97 -5.36 8.63 4.39
N TRP A 98 -5.84 7.45 3.97
CA TRP A 98 -5.23 6.15 4.29
C TRP A 98 -3.90 5.95 3.56
N LYS A 99 -2.86 5.55 4.31
CA LYS A 99 -1.50 5.32 3.82
C LYS A 99 -0.99 3.94 4.21
N ILE A 100 -0.19 3.31 3.35
CA ILE A 100 0.47 2.02 3.60
C ILE A 100 1.60 2.22 4.61
N ALA A 101 1.47 1.60 5.78
CA ALA A 101 2.46 1.62 6.84
C ALA A 101 3.40 0.42 6.81
N SER A 102 2.96 -0.74 6.31
CA SER A 102 3.80 -1.93 6.13
C SER A 102 3.21 -2.92 5.12
N LEU A 103 4.09 -3.64 4.41
CA LEU A 103 3.78 -4.74 3.47
C LEU A 103 4.63 -5.96 3.90
N GLU A 104 4.16 -6.71 4.88
CA GLU A 104 4.83 -7.89 5.45
C GLU A 104 4.08 -9.18 5.15
#